data_AF-A0AAD6FRP9-F1
#
_entry.id   AF-A0AAD6FRP9-F1
#
_cell.length_a   1.000
_cell.length_b   1.000
_cell.length_c   1.000
_cell.angle_alpha   90.00
_cell.angle_beta   90.00
_cell.angle_gamma   90.00
#
_symmetry.space_group_name_H-M   'P 1'
#
loop_
_entity.id
_entity.type
_entity.pdbx_description
1 polymer ?
#
loop_
_entity_poly.entity_id
_entity_poly.type
_entity_poly.pdbx_seq_one_letter_code
_entity_poly.pdbx_strand_id
1 'polypeptide(L)'
;MHADNRQYTWQRKGDFSSLRQWWDHGKTQIRLLCQQHTLNVTQDIIRSMKDLESDIVELETISETTGDRGYIEILKEKKMALANLLDVKVQGALVRSRFLNTNEMDAPTSFFFGLEKKNGQRRVIHSLLSDTGQEITEPSQIRRRAVSFYSTLYTSEYEEGETLSEGFCNELPQVSEETNSQLEGPLTIQELQTALQGMQGRRAPGIDGLSVEFYKAYWDVLSHDLLDVFNESLASGSMPMSCRRAVITLLPKKGNLQDIKNWRPVSLLCVDYKLLSKALATRLGRAVEQVIHRDQTYCVPGRSMVDNVHLIRDVLEVSSSLGINTGLISLDQEKAFDRVEHSFLWKVMEKFGFSAGFIAKIKS
;
A
#
# COMPACT_ATOMS: atom_id res chain seq x y z
N MET A 1 9.56 -37.29 1.79
CA MET A 1 8.18 -37.83 1.63
C MET A 1 7.38 -37.34 2.83
N HIS A 2 6.36 -36.48 2.76
CA HIS A 2 5.36 -36.22 1.73
C HIS A 2 5.46 -34.79 1.18
N ALA A 3 5.58 -34.63 -0.15
CA ALA A 3 5.16 -33.41 -0.80
C ALA A 3 3.63 -33.46 -0.84
N ASP A 4 2.97 -32.59 -0.08
CA ASP A 4 1.54 -32.35 -0.17
C ASP A 4 1.26 -31.84 -1.60
N ASN A 5 0.86 -32.77 -2.48
CA ASN A 5 0.61 -32.50 -3.89
C ASN A 5 -0.74 -31.77 -3.99
N ARG A 6 -0.79 -30.52 -3.53
CA ARG A 6 -1.96 -29.66 -3.73
C ARG A 6 -2.13 -29.49 -5.22
N GLN A 7 -3.12 -30.17 -5.78
CA GLN A 7 -3.49 -30.04 -7.18
C GLN A 7 -3.89 -28.59 -7.44
N TYR A 8 -3.05 -27.84 -8.13
CA TYR A 8 -3.42 -26.52 -8.65
C TYR A 8 -4.47 -26.74 -9.74
N THR A 9 -5.71 -26.34 -9.46
CA THR A 9 -6.80 -26.42 -10.44
C THR A 9 -6.88 -25.12 -11.20
N TRP A 10 -6.14 -25.02 -12.31
CA TRP A 10 -6.27 -23.90 -13.23
C TRP A 10 -7.55 -24.07 -14.05
N GLN A 11 -8.44 -23.09 -13.97
CA GLN A 11 -9.71 -23.07 -14.69
C GLN A 11 -9.69 -21.95 -15.74
N ARG A 12 -10.39 -22.16 -16.85
CA ARG A 12 -10.49 -21.17 -17.93
C ARG A 12 -11.44 -20.04 -17.51
N LYS A 13 -11.28 -18.86 -18.11
CA LYS A 13 -12.18 -17.71 -17.88
C LYS A 13 -13.66 -18.07 -17.98
N GLY A 14 -14.03 -18.89 -18.98
CA GLY A 14 -15.40 -19.33 -19.24
C GLY A 14 -16.01 -20.25 -18.18
N ASP A 15 -15.21 -20.77 -17.23
CA ASP A 15 -15.70 -21.64 -16.15
C ASP A 15 -16.30 -20.83 -14.98
N PHE A 16 -16.23 -19.49 -15.03
CA PHE A 16 -16.67 -18.58 -13.98
C PHE A 16 -17.84 -17.73 -14.42
N SER A 17 -18.66 -17.32 -13.45
CA SER A 17 -19.82 -16.44 -13.68
C SER A 17 -19.46 -14.99 -14.03
N SER A 18 -18.22 -14.56 -13.74
CA SER A 18 -17.71 -13.22 -14.02
C SER A 18 -16.20 -13.21 -14.07
N LEU A 19 -15.60 -12.24 -14.78
CA LEU A 19 -14.15 -12.07 -14.82
C LEU A 19 -13.59 -11.73 -13.44
N ARG A 20 -14.36 -11.04 -12.59
CA ARG A 20 -13.99 -10.72 -11.21
C ARG A 20 -13.76 -11.98 -10.36
N GLN A 21 -14.66 -12.96 -10.49
CA GLN A 21 -14.54 -14.23 -9.77
C GLN A 21 -13.34 -15.04 -10.28
N TRP A 22 -13.17 -15.09 -11.61
CA TRP A 22 -12.02 -15.71 -12.24
C TRP A 22 -10.70 -15.09 -11.76
N TRP A 23 -10.63 -13.75 -11.72
CA TRP A 23 -9.44 -13.02 -11.30
C TRP A 23 -9.08 -13.31 -9.84
N ASP A 24 -10.04 -13.24 -8.91
CA ASP A 24 -9.80 -13.56 -7.50
C ASP A 24 -9.36 -15.02 -7.28
N HIS A 25 -9.94 -15.95 -8.06
CA HIS A 25 -9.52 -17.34 -8.06
C HIS A 25 -8.07 -17.48 -8.55
N GLY A 26 -7.74 -16.87 -9.69
CA GLY A 26 -6.39 -16.86 -10.26
C GLY A 26 -5.35 -16.31 -9.29
N LYS A 27 -5.62 -15.15 -8.66
CA LYS A 27 -4.75 -14.58 -7.62
C LYS A 27 -4.54 -15.53 -6.45
N THR A 28 -5.58 -16.26 -6.05
CA THR A 28 -5.48 -17.26 -4.98
C THR A 28 -4.55 -18.42 -5.38
N GLN A 29 -4.67 -18.92 -6.62
CA GLN A 29 -3.79 -19.99 -7.13
C GLN A 29 -2.33 -19.52 -7.23
N ILE A 30 -2.09 -18.31 -7.76
CA ILE A 30 -0.75 -17.71 -7.83
C ILE A 30 -0.15 -17.62 -6.43
N ARG A 31 -0.90 -17.12 -5.45
CA ARG A 31 -0.44 -17.04 -4.06
C ARG A 31 -0.06 -18.40 -3.50
N LEU A 32 -0.89 -19.42 -3.70
CA LEU A 32 -0.63 -20.79 -3.23
C LEU A 32 0.61 -21.40 -3.90
N LEU A 33 0.79 -21.16 -5.21
CA LEU A 33 1.97 -21.58 -5.95
C LEU A 33 3.24 -20.92 -5.41
N CYS A 34 3.22 -19.59 -5.23
CA CYS A 34 4.34 -18.85 -4.67
C CYS A 34 4.68 -19.30 -3.25
N GLN A 35 3.67 -19.53 -2.40
CA GLN A 35 3.86 -20.04 -1.04
C GLN A 35 4.53 -21.42 -1.04
N GLN A 36 4.03 -22.36 -1.85
CA GLN A 36 4.60 -23.70 -1.93
C GLN A 36 6.05 -23.67 -2.45
N HIS A 37 6.30 -22.91 -3.52
CA HIS A 37 7.63 -22.74 -4.06
C HIS A 37 8.59 -22.15 -3.02
N THR A 38 8.17 -21.08 -2.33
CA THR A 38 8.97 -20.45 -1.28
C THR A 38 9.26 -21.40 -0.13
N LEU A 39 8.28 -22.20 0.29
CA LEU A 39 8.48 -23.21 1.35
C LEU A 39 9.51 -24.25 0.94
N ASN A 40 9.41 -24.80 -0.27
CA ASN A 40 10.35 -25.80 -0.78
C ASN A 40 11.76 -25.23 -0.88
N VAL A 41 11.92 -24.07 -1.53
CA VAL A 41 13.22 -23.39 -1.65
C VAL A 41 13.81 -23.06 -0.29
N THR A 42 13.00 -22.59 0.67
CA THR A 42 13.47 -22.30 2.03
C THR A 42 13.96 -23.57 2.73
N GLN A 43 13.25 -24.69 2.59
CA GLN A 43 13.68 -25.97 3.16
C GLN A 43 14.98 -26.47 2.53
N ASP A 44 15.13 -26.35 1.22
CA ASP A 44 16.32 -26.76 0.50
C ASP A 44 17.53 -25.88 0.86
N ILE A 45 17.34 -24.56 1.00
CA ILE A 45 18.37 -23.64 1.48
C ILE A 45 18.79 -23.99 2.91
N ILE A 46 17.83 -24.20 3.82
CA ILE A 46 18.14 -24.55 5.22
C ILE A 46 18.90 -25.88 5.30
N ARG A 47 18.49 -26.89 4.53
CA ARG A 47 19.18 -28.18 4.47
C ARG A 47 20.60 -28.02 3.93
N SER A 48 20.74 -27.34 2.79
CA SER A 48 22.05 -27.11 2.16
C SER A 48 22.99 -26.33 3.07
N MET A 49 22.49 -25.33 3.81
CA MET A 49 23.31 -24.60 4.79
C MET A 49 23.80 -25.52 5.91
N LYS A 50 22.92 -26.37 6.47
CA LYS A 50 23.29 -27.31 7.52
C LYS A 50 24.32 -28.34 7.05
N ASP A 51 24.14 -28.87 5.84
CA ASP A 51 25.07 -29.83 5.24
C ASP A 51 26.43 -29.17 4.99
N LEU A 52 26.45 -27.95 4.45
CA LEU A 52 27.68 -27.16 4.27
C LEU A 52 28.37 -26.84 5.59
N GLU A 53 27.63 -26.47 6.63
CA GLU A 53 28.18 -26.21 7.98
C GLU A 53 28.84 -27.48 8.56
N SER A 54 28.21 -28.65 8.40
CA SER A 54 28.77 -29.94 8.82
C SER A 54 30.05 -30.28 8.04
N ASP A 55 30.00 -30.19 6.72
CA ASP A 55 31.14 -30.44 5.83
C ASP A 55 32.34 -29.53 6.17
N ILE A 56 32.08 -28.25 6.45
CA ILE A 56 33.12 -27.26 6.80
C ILE A 56 33.81 -27.64 8.11
N VAL A 57 33.06 -28.01 9.15
CA VAL A 57 33.64 -28.41 10.46
C VAL A 57 34.52 -29.66 10.32
N GLU A 58 34.06 -30.64 9.53
CA GLU A 58 34.83 -31.86 9.26
C GLU A 58 36.11 -31.55 8.47
N LEU A 59 36.00 -30.74 7.41
CA LEU A 59 37.14 -30.34 6.57
C LEU A 59 38.16 -29.45 7.30
N GLU A 60 37.71 -28.57 8.21
CA GLU A 60 38.60 -27.77 9.06
C GLU A 60 39.46 -28.69 9.92
N THR A 61 38.83 -29.65 10.61
CA THR A 61 39.51 -30.65 11.45
C THR A 61 40.54 -31.45 10.64
N ILE A 62 40.17 -31.90 9.44
CA ILE A 62 41.06 -32.67 8.56
C ILE A 62 42.22 -31.81 8.06
N SER A 63 41.97 -30.56 7.64
CA SER A 63 43.00 -29.68 7.09
C SER A 63 44.03 -29.25 8.14
N GLU A 64 43.60 -29.03 9.40
CA GLU A 64 44.49 -28.74 10.52
C GLU A 64 45.42 -29.92 10.84
N THR A 65 44.93 -31.15 10.63
CA THR A 65 45.68 -32.37 10.92
C THR A 65 46.64 -32.78 9.79
N THR A 66 46.26 -32.54 8.52
CA THR A 66 47.01 -33.02 7.34
C THR A 66 47.79 -31.95 6.58
N GLY A 67 47.39 -30.67 6.64
CA GLY A 67 48.02 -29.59 5.88
C GLY A 67 47.90 -29.73 4.35
N ASP A 68 47.00 -30.59 3.86
CA ASP A 68 46.83 -30.89 2.43
C ASP A 68 46.18 -29.71 1.69
N ARG A 69 46.81 -29.27 0.60
CA ARG A 69 46.34 -28.13 -0.21
C ARG A 69 45.00 -28.39 -0.91
N GLY A 70 44.67 -29.64 -1.24
CA GLY A 70 43.40 -30.03 -1.85
C GLY A 70 42.23 -29.86 -0.89
N TYR A 71 42.38 -30.26 0.39
CA TYR A 71 41.34 -30.03 1.40
C TYR A 71 41.12 -28.54 1.70
N ILE A 72 42.19 -27.73 1.65
CA ILE A 72 42.09 -26.26 1.82
C ILE A 72 41.28 -25.62 0.70
N GLU A 73 41.46 -26.04 -0.56
CA GLU A 73 40.69 -25.48 -1.68
C GLU A 73 39.22 -25.89 -1.60
N ILE A 74 38.91 -27.16 -1.31
CA ILE A 74 37.53 -27.63 -1.11
C ILE A 74 36.86 -26.88 0.05
N LEU A 75 37.58 -26.65 1.15
CA LEU A 75 37.09 -25.87 2.29
C LEU A 75 36.72 -24.44 1.87
N LYS A 76 37.55 -23.80 1.05
CA LYS A 76 37.30 -22.45 0.53
C LYS A 76 36.05 -22.42 -0.36
N GLU A 77 35.90 -23.39 -1.25
CA GLU A 77 34.71 -23.53 -2.10
C GLU A 77 33.43 -23.68 -1.27
N LYS A 78 33.44 -24.56 -0.25
CA LYS A 78 32.31 -24.80 0.64
C LYS A 78 31.95 -23.54 1.46
N LYS A 79 32.95 -22.82 1.97
CA LYS A 79 32.75 -21.53 2.66
C LYS A 79 32.15 -20.47 1.74
N MET A 80 32.59 -20.38 0.48
CA MET A 80 31.98 -19.47 -0.50
C MET A 80 30.52 -19.85 -0.81
N ALA A 81 30.22 -21.14 -0.96
CA ALA A 81 28.85 -21.60 -1.18
C ALA A 81 27.93 -21.24 0.01
N LEU A 82 28.40 -21.42 1.25
CA LEU A 82 27.66 -21.03 2.45
C LEU A 82 27.44 -19.51 2.50
N ALA A 83 28.48 -18.72 2.19
CA ALA A 83 28.37 -17.26 2.14
C ALA A 83 27.33 -16.78 1.12
N ASN A 84 27.27 -17.39 -0.06
CA ASN A 84 26.26 -17.07 -1.08
C ASN A 84 24.83 -17.37 -0.59
N LEU A 85 24.61 -18.49 0.09
CA LEU A 85 23.29 -18.82 0.66
C LEU A 85 22.90 -17.85 1.79
N LEU A 86 23.86 -17.42 2.61
CA LEU A 86 23.63 -16.40 3.64
C LEU A 86 23.25 -15.05 3.03
N ASP A 87 23.87 -14.63 1.93
CA ASP A 87 23.54 -13.38 1.26
C ASP A 87 22.08 -13.35 0.79
N VAL A 88 21.59 -14.44 0.20
CA VAL A 88 20.16 -14.57 -0.18
C VAL A 88 19.24 -14.37 1.03
N LYS A 89 19.60 -14.91 2.20
CA LYS A 89 18.81 -14.75 3.44
C LYS A 89 18.84 -13.31 3.96
N VAL A 90 19.97 -12.64 3.82
CA VAL A 90 20.16 -11.22 4.18
C VAL A 90 19.33 -10.31 3.29
N GLN A 91 19.28 -10.55 1.97
CA GLN A 91 18.41 -9.81 1.06
C GLN A 91 16.94 -9.83 1.52
N GLY A 92 16.46 -10.99 1.99
CA GLY A 92 15.13 -11.09 2.60
C GLY A 92 14.98 -10.23 3.87
N ALA A 93 15.97 -10.24 4.76
CA ALA A 93 15.96 -9.45 6.00
C ALA A 93 16.04 -7.94 5.73
N LEU A 94 16.77 -7.52 4.70
CA LEU A 94 16.85 -6.13 4.23
C LEU A 94 15.47 -5.60 3.81
N VAL A 95 14.74 -6.40 3.02
CA VAL A 95 13.37 -6.04 2.61
C VAL A 95 12.44 -5.91 3.83
N ARG A 96 12.49 -6.87 4.78
CA ARG A 96 11.62 -6.88 5.97
C ARG A 96 11.96 -5.80 7.00
N SER A 97 13.25 -5.47 7.13
CA SER A 97 13.73 -4.39 8.00
C SER A 97 13.44 -2.98 7.44
N ARG A 98 12.97 -2.86 6.19
CA ARG A 98 12.73 -1.59 5.48
C ARG A 98 13.99 -0.71 5.41
N PHE A 99 15.15 -1.33 5.26
CA PHE A 99 16.40 -0.62 5.13
C PHE A 99 16.52 0.00 3.73
N LEU A 100 16.69 1.32 3.66
CA LEU A 100 16.65 2.10 2.40
C LEU A 100 18.01 2.69 1.99
N ASN A 101 19.00 2.71 2.90
CA ASN A 101 20.28 3.36 2.64
C ASN A 101 21.30 2.36 2.09
N THR A 102 21.78 2.59 0.87
CA THR A 102 22.84 1.78 0.23
C THR A 102 24.20 1.92 0.90
N ASN A 103 24.42 2.97 1.72
CA ASN A 103 25.72 3.27 2.32
C ASN A 103 26.07 2.40 3.55
N GLU A 104 25.16 1.58 4.08
CA GLU A 104 25.46 0.64 5.18
C GLU A 104 25.42 -0.84 4.71
N MET A 105 25.59 -1.09 3.40
CA MET A 105 25.64 -2.46 2.86
C MET A 105 26.85 -3.28 3.39
N ASP A 106 27.85 -2.62 3.98
CA ASP A 106 29.00 -3.27 4.64
C ASP A 106 28.71 -3.70 6.10
N ALA A 107 27.47 -3.60 6.57
CA ALA A 107 27.11 -4.03 7.92
C ALA A 107 27.03 -5.57 8.04
N PRO A 108 27.42 -6.15 9.20
CA PRO A 108 27.30 -7.59 9.41
C PRO A 108 25.85 -8.06 9.36
N THR A 109 25.61 -9.28 8.90
CA THR A 109 24.25 -9.86 8.71
C THR A 109 23.39 -9.78 9.97
N SER A 110 24.00 -9.91 11.17
CA SER A 110 23.36 -9.76 12.48
C SER A 110 22.71 -8.39 12.71
N PHE A 111 23.27 -7.33 12.13
CA PHE A 111 22.71 -5.97 12.19
C PHE A 111 21.32 -5.94 11.54
N PHE A 112 21.18 -6.48 10.33
CA PHE A 112 19.93 -6.48 9.58
C PHE A 112 18.85 -7.34 10.26
N PHE A 113 19.22 -8.51 10.78
CA PHE A 113 18.30 -9.34 11.58
C PHE A 113 17.88 -8.64 12.89
N GLY A 114 18.80 -7.94 13.55
CA GLY A 114 18.51 -7.13 14.73
C GLY A 114 17.55 -5.97 14.43
N LEU A 115 17.74 -5.30 13.30
CA LEU A 115 16.87 -4.22 12.83
C LEU A 115 15.47 -4.72 12.48
N GLU A 116 15.36 -5.86 11.79
CA GLU A 116 14.10 -6.55 11.53
C GLU A 116 13.35 -6.84 12.84
N LYS A 117 14.03 -7.43 13.82
CA LYS A 117 13.44 -7.76 15.13
C LYS A 117 12.96 -6.52 15.87
N LYS A 118 13.76 -5.46 15.90
CA LYS A 118 13.41 -4.16 16.53
C LYS A 118 12.18 -3.53 15.87
N ASN A 119 12.12 -3.56 14.54
CA ASN A 119 10.98 -3.02 13.79
C ASN A 119 9.71 -3.86 13.97
N GLY A 120 9.84 -5.17 14.10
CA GLY A 120 8.75 -6.07 14.48
C GLY A 120 8.19 -5.73 15.86
N GLN A 121 9.05 -5.61 16.87
CA GLN A 121 8.65 -5.29 18.24
C GLN A 121 7.93 -3.95 18.37
N ARG A 122 8.40 -2.92 17.66
CA ARG A 122 7.74 -1.58 17.65
C ARG A 122 6.30 -1.58 17.13
N ARG A 123 5.90 -2.60 16.36
CA ARG A 123 4.53 -2.73 15.82
C ARG A 123 3.62 -3.54 16.74
N VAL A 124 4.17 -4.20 17.76
CA VAL A 124 3.37 -4.97 18.70
C VAL A 124 2.72 -4.01 19.69
N ILE A 125 1.40 -4.08 19.79
CA ILE A 125 0.64 -3.38 20.81
C ILE A 125 0.66 -4.26 22.06
N HIS A 126 1.50 -3.90 23.02
CA HIS A 126 1.64 -4.65 24.27
C HIS A 126 0.50 -4.40 25.24
N SER A 127 -0.02 -3.17 25.29
CA SER A 127 -1.20 -2.83 26.07
C SER A 127 -1.92 -1.61 25.51
N LEU A 128 -3.19 -1.48 25.87
CA LEU A 128 -4.05 -0.31 25.59
C LEU A 128 -4.85 0.05 26.84
N LEU A 129 -5.30 1.31 26.94
CA LEU A 129 -6.29 1.72 27.92
C LEU A 129 -7.71 1.42 27.40
N SER A 130 -8.54 0.89 28.31
CA SER A 130 -10.00 0.81 28.13
C SER A 130 -10.62 2.21 28.12
N ASP A 131 -11.90 2.30 27.76
CA ASP A 131 -12.66 3.55 27.88
C ASP A 131 -12.80 4.02 29.35
N THR A 132 -12.64 3.11 30.31
CA THR A 132 -12.64 3.39 31.76
C THR A 132 -11.24 3.66 32.33
N GLY A 133 -10.20 3.69 31.49
CA GLY A 133 -8.81 3.94 31.90
C GLY A 133 -8.08 2.73 32.50
N GLN A 134 -8.64 1.52 32.41
CA GLN A 134 -7.97 0.29 32.84
C GLN A 134 -7.02 -0.23 31.77
N GLU A 135 -5.87 -0.75 32.17
CA GLU A 135 -4.91 -1.34 31.24
C GLU A 135 -5.38 -2.71 30.74
N ILE A 136 -5.37 -2.87 29.42
CA ILE A 136 -5.70 -4.08 28.68
C ILE A 136 -4.42 -4.64 28.07
N THR A 137 -4.01 -5.83 28.49
CA THR A 137 -2.81 -6.52 27.97
C THR A 137 -3.15 -7.77 27.14
N GLU A 138 -4.36 -8.30 27.31
CA GLU A 138 -4.81 -9.53 26.65
C GLU A 138 -5.04 -9.29 25.12
N PRO A 139 -4.37 -10.03 24.22
CA PRO A 139 -4.43 -9.79 22.77
C PRO A 139 -5.84 -9.76 22.18
N SER A 140 -6.73 -10.61 22.68
CA SER A 140 -8.13 -10.66 22.23
C SER A 140 -8.92 -9.40 22.63
N GLN A 141 -8.62 -8.82 23.79
CA GLN A 141 -9.22 -7.57 24.28
C GLN A 141 -8.62 -6.36 23.55
N ILE A 142 -7.31 -6.33 23.33
CA ILE A 142 -6.63 -5.30 22.52
C ILE A 142 -7.26 -5.22 21.12
N ARG A 143 -7.44 -6.38 20.45
CA ARG A 143 -8.08 -6.44 19.13
C ARG A 143 -9.51 -5.91 19.16
N ARG A 144 -10.31 -6.31 20.16
CA ARG A 144 -11.69 -5.81 20.32
C ARG A 144 -11.73 -4.30 20.55
N ARG A 145 -10.83 -3.78 21.38
CA ARG A 145 -10.69 -2.34 21.63
C ARG A 145 -10.37 -1.57 20.35
N ALA A 146 -9.40 -2.04 19.57
CA ALA A 146 -9.03 -1.43 18.29
C ALA A 146 -10.20 -1.45 17.29
N VAL A 147 -10.87 -2.60 17.13
CA VAL A 147 -12.04 -2.72 16.24
C VAL A 147 -13.14 -1.76 16.67
N SER A 148 -13.52 -1.77 17.95
CA SER A 148 -14.54 -0.86 18.48
C SER A 148 -14.22 0.61 18.20
N PHE A 149 -12.98 1.04 18.53
CA PHE A 149 -12.56 2.41 18.34
C PHE A 149 -12.63 2.87 16.88
N TYR A 150 -12.05 2.11 15.94
CA TYR A 150 -12.04 2.49 14.53
C TYR A 150 -13.40 2.31 13.86
N SER A 151 -14.20 1.31 14.26
CA SER A 151 -15.57 1.19 13.79
C SER A 151 -16.38 2.44 14.14
N THR A 152 -16.29 2.92 15.38
CA THR A 152 -16.96 4.17 15.79
C THR A 152 -16.40 5.38 15.04
N LEU A 153 -15.08 5.47 14.86
CA LEU A 153 -14.45 6.59 14.15
C LEU A 153 -14.91 6.70 12.68
N TYR A 154 -15.21 5.57 12.04
CA TYR A 154 -15.65 5.50 10.65
C TYR A 154 -17.18 5.48 10.49
N THR A 155 -17.93 5.55 11.59
CA THR A 155 -19.38 5.71 11.54
C THR A 155 -19.70 7.09 10.97
N SER A 156 -20.58 7.14 9.98
CA SER A 156 -21.09 8.40 9.43
C SER A 156 -21.86 9.15 10.52
N GLU A 157 -21.56 10.44 10.66
CA GLU A 157 -22.26 11.40 11.52
C GLU A 157 -23.25 12.24 10.69
N TYR A 158 -23.43 11.92 9.41
CA TYR A 158 -24.30 12.65 8.49
C TYR A 158 -25.79 12.44 8.81
N GLU A 159 -26.52 13.54 9.05
CA GLU A 159 -27.98 13.54 9.19
C GLU A 159 -28.66 13.84 7.85
N GLU A 160 -29.55 12.94 7.41
CA GLU A 160 -30.38 13.14 6.22
C GLU A 160 -31.33 14.34 6.42
N GLY A 161 -30.98 15.48 5.82
CA GLY A 161 -31.74 16.73 5.95
C GLY A 161 -30.87 17.97 6.02
N GLU A 162 -29.58 17.83 6.32
CA GLU A 162 -28.59 18.88 6.08
C GLU A 162 -28.41 19.05 4.57
N THR A 163 -29.27 19.87 3.98
CA THR A 163 -29.03 20.45 2.67
C THR A 163 -27.72 21.22 2.75
N LEU A 164 -26.75 20.85 1.89
CA LEU A 164 -25.71 21.76 1.45
C LEU A 164 -26.37 23.12 1.28
N SER A 165 -25.91 24.14 2.01
CA SER A 165 -26.57 25.45 1.91
C SER A 165 -26.60 25.81 0.44
N GLU A 166 -27.80 25.98 -0.12
CA GLU A 166 -27.95 26.13 -1.57
C GLU A 166 -27.07 27.27 -2.09
N GLY A 167 -26.85 28.30 -1.25
CA GLY A 167 -25.92 29.40 -1.51
C GLY A 167 -24.43 29.02 -1.66
N PHE A 168 -23.91 27.99 -0.98
CA PHE A 168 -22.50 27.61 -1.11
C PHE A 168 -22.17 26.95 -2.46
N CYS A 169 -23.17 26.29 -3.08
CA CYS A 169 -22.95 25.50 -4.29
C CYS A 169 -23.39 26.17 -5.60
N ASN A 170 -24.03 27.35 -5.54
CA ASN A 170 -24.63 27.99 -6.72
C ASN A 170 -23.62 28.58 -7.71
N GLU A 171 -22.40 28.92 -7.26
CA GLU A 171 -21.36 29.55 -8.09
C GLU A 171 -20.14 28.65 -8.30
N LEU A 172 -20.29 27.33 -8.16
CA LEU A 172 -19.18 26.42 -8.34
C LEU A 172 -18.78 26.28 -9.81
N PRO A 173 -17.47 26.26 -10.13
CA PRO A 173 -17.00 25.93 -11.46
C PRO A 173 -17.48 24.55 -11.90
N GLN A 174 -17.70 24.39 -13.20
CA GLN A 174 -18.24 23.15 -13.78
C GLN A 174 -17.19 22.44 -14.62
N VAL A 175 -17.12 21.12 -14.51
CA VAL A 175 -16.37 20.27 -15.43
C VAL A 175 -17.06 20.31 -16.81
N SER A 176 -16.26 20.50 -17.87
CA SER A 176 -16.79 20.53 -19.24
C SER A 176 -17.35 19.17 -19.69
N GLU A 177 -18.31 19.17 -20.62
CA GLU A 177 -18.87 17.95 -21.20
C GLU A 177 -17.82 17.10 -21.92
N GLU A 178 -16.84 17.74 -22.58
CA GLU A 178 -15.70 17.07 -23.20
C GLU A 178 -14.87 16.32 -22.14
N THR A 179 -14.55 16.98 -21.03
CA THR A 179 -13.82 16.34 -19.93
C THR A 179 -14.60 15.17 -19.35
N ASN A 180 -15.91 15.33 -19.10
CA ASN A 180 -16.76 14.24 -18.60
C ASN A 180 -16.75 13.03 -19.56
N SER A 181 -16.85 13.26 -20.86
CA SER A 181 -16.77 12.19 -21.87
C SER A 181 -15.45 11.42 -21.78
N GLN A 182 -14.32 12.11 -21.54
CA GLN A 182 -13.01 11.47 -21.34
C GLN A 182 -12.92 10.69 -20.02
N LEU A 183 -13.50 11.21 -18.93
CA LEU A 183 -13.55 10.53 -17.63
C LEU A 183 -14.37 9.22 -17.71
N GLU A 184 -15.47 9.25 -18.46
CA GLU A 184 -16.41 8.14 -18.61
C GLU A 184 -16.00 7.06 -19.61
N GLY A 185 -15.05 7.33 -20.50
CA GLY A 185 -14.57 6.34 -21.46
C GLY A 185 -14.08 5.03 -20.80
N PRO A 186 -14.00 3.92 -21.56
CA PRO A 186 -13.37 2.69 -21.08
C PRO A 186 -11.89 2.94 -20.73
N LEU A 187 -11.35 2.18 -19.77
CA LEU A 187 -9.92 2.20 -19.51
C LEU A 187 -9.16 1.63 -20.71
N THR A 188 -7.91 2.07 -20.85
CA THR A 188 -6.97 1.58 -21.86
C THR A 188 -5.75 0.92 -21.21
N ILE A 189 -5.09 0.01 -21.92
CA ILE A 189 -3.83 -0.60 -21.47
C ILE A 189 -2.78 0.47 -21.18
N GLN A 190 -2.69 1.51 -22.02
CA GLN A 190 -1.72 2.60 -21.88
C GLN A 190 -1.89 3.35 -20.54
N GLU A 191 -3.13 3.60 -20.13
CA GLU A 191 -3.42 4.23 -18.84
C GLU A 191 -3.01 3.35 -17.67
N LEU A 192 -3.31 2.05 -17.74
CA LEU A 192 -2.90 1.10 -16.70
C LEU A 192 -1.38 0.95 -16.65
N GLN A 193 -0.71 0.88 -17.79
CA GLN A 193 0.74 0.80 -17.87
C GLN A 193 1.41 2.04 -17.27
N THR A 194 0.92 3.23 -17.64
CA THR A 194 1.39 4.51 -17.08
C THR A 194 1.19 4.54 -15.56
N ALA A 195 0.02 4.13 -15.08
CA ALA A 195 -0.27 4.04 -13.66
C ALA A 195 0.70 3.08 -12.96
N LEU A 196 0.91 1.88 -13.49
CA LEU A 196 1.80 0.85 -12.94
C LEU A 196 3.26 1.32 -12.89
N GLN A 197 3.77 1.94 -13.95
CA GLN A 197 5.13 2.49 -14.00
C GLN A 197 5.34 3.54 -12.91
N GLY A 198 4.34 4.40 -12.69
CA GLY A 198 4.35 5.40 -11.62
C GLY A 198 4.14 4.85 -10.21
N MET A 199 3.94 3.55 -10.00
CA MET A 199 3.84 2.95 -8.67
C MET A 199 5.23 2.72 -8.06
N GLN A 200 5.37 3.09 -6.79
CA GLN A 200 6.58 2.85 -6.01
C GLN A 200 6.69 1.37 -5.62
N GLY A 201 7.86 0.79 -5.87
CA GLY A 201 8.20 -0.57 -5.42
C GLY A 201 8.51 -0.65 -3.93
N ARG A 202 8.84 -1.86 -3.46
CA ARG A 202 9.21 -2.21 -2.08
C ARG A 202 8.14 -1.80 -1.06
N ARG A 203 6.88 -1.80 -1.48
CA ARG A 203 5.70 -1.56 -0.63
C ARG A 203 5.04 -2.89 -0.29
N ALA A 204 4.40 -2.95 0.87
CA ALA A 204 3.67 -4.15 1.30
C ALA A 204 2.47 -4.41 0.36
N PRO A 205 2.28 -5.66 -0.10
CA PRO A 205 1.11 -6.04 -0.88
C PRO A 205 -0.15 -6.11 -0.02
N GLY A 206 -1.29 -6.35 -0.66
CA GLY A 206 -2.56 -6.64 0.02
C GLY A 206 -2.66 -8.09 0.50
N ILE A 207 -3.89 -8.54 0.75
CA ILE A 207 -4.20 -9.90 1.24
C ILE A 207 -3.84 -11.04 0.26
N ASP A 208 -3.68 -10.70 -1.01
CA ASP A 208 -3.25 -11.63 -2.06
C ASP A 208 -1.74 -11.86 -2.08
N GLY A 209 -0.95 -10.98 -1.44
CA GLY A 209 0.51 -11.07 -1.42
C GLY A 209 1.17 -10.64 -2.74
N LEU A 210 0.42 -10.14 -3.72
CA LEU A 210 0.97 -9.74 -5.03
C LEU A 210 1.48 -8.30 -4.96
N SER A 211 2.80 -8.12 -5.16
CA SER A 211 3.47 -6.82 -5.05
C SER A 211 3.47 -6.04 -6.37
N VAL A 212 3.87 -4.78 -6.33
CA VAL A 212 4.02 -3.95 -7.55
C VAL A 212 5.03 -4.58 -8.52
N GLU A 213 6.10 -5.17 -7.99
CA GLU A 213 7.12 -5.87 -8.77
C GLU A 213 6.55 -7.06 -9.53
N PHE A 214 5.62 -7.81 -8.91
CA PHE A 214 4.92 -8.89 -9.60
C PHE A 214 4.17 -8.37 -10.83
N TYR A 215 3.34 -7.32 -10.67
CA TYR A 215 2.60 -6.76 -11.81
C TYR A 215 3.53 -6.18 -12.87
N LYS A 216 4.65 -5.56 -12.48
CA LYS A 216 5.65 -5.05 -13.43
C LYS A 216 6.35 -6.19 -14.19
N ALA A 217 6.71 -7.27 -13.52
CA ALA A 217 7.42 -8.40 -14.12
C ALA A 217 6.55 -9.20 -15.09
N TYR A 218 5.25 -9.31 -14.82
CA TYR A 218 4.31 -10.12 -15.61
C TYR A 218 3.30 -9.27 -16.40
N TRP A 219 3.61 -7.99 -16.64
CA TRP A 219 2.68 -7.05 -17.27
C TRP A 219 2.21 -7.52 -18.64
N ASP A 220 3.13 -8.01 -19.47
CA ASP A 220 2.83 -8.46 -20.83
C ASP A 220 1.86 -9.66 -20.85
N VAL A 221 1.81 -10.43 -19.77
CA VAL A 221 0.89 -11.56 -19.60
C VAL A 221 -0.45 -11.10 -19.00
N LEU A 222 -0.42 -10.19 -18.03
CA LEU A 222 -1.59 -9.84 -17.21
C LEU A 222 -2.41 -8.65 -17.73
N SER A 223 -1.81 -7.79 -18.56
CA SER A 223 -2.35 -6.46 -18.89
C SER A 223 -3.74 -6.50 -19.53
N HIS A 224 -3.93 -7.37 -20.53
CA HIS A 224 -5.22 -7.54 -21.21
C HIS A 224 -6.29 -8.07 -20.25
N ASP A 225 -5.95 -9.10 -19.46
CA ASP A 225 -6.87 -9.70 -18.50
C ASP A 225 -7.30 -8.72 -17.42
N LEU A 226 -6.36 -7.92 -16.90
CA LEU A 226 -6.64 -6.85 -15.94
C LEU A 226 -7.53 -5.76 -16.52
N LEU A 227 -7.31 -5.38 -17.78
CA LEU A 227 -8.14 -4.41 -18.46
C LEU A 227 -9.59 -4.88 -18.55
N ASP A 228 -9.80 -6.13 -18.97
CA ASP A 228 -11.13 -6.72 -19.09
C ASP A 228 -11.83 -6.76 -17.71
N VAL A 229 -11.11 -7.21 -16.67
CA VAL A 229 -11.63 -7.26 -15.30
C VAL A 229 -12.01 -5.87 -14.81
N PHE A 230 -11.17 -4.85 -15.02
CA PHE A 230 -11.47 -3.48 -14.57
C PHE A 230 -12.62 -2.86 -15.34
N ASN A 231 -12.68 -3.00 -16.67
CA ASN A 231 -13.78 -2.47 -17.45
C ASN A 231 -15.11 -3.16 -17.12
N GLU A 232 -15.13 -4.49 -16.92
CA GLU A 232 -16.32 -5.22 -16.42
C GLU A 232 -16.73 -4.71 -15.03
N SER A 233 -15.76 -4.53 -14.13
CA SER A 233 -16.00 -4.03 -12.77
C SER A 233 -16.61 -2.65 -12.75
N LEU A 234 -16.06 -1.71 -13.54
CA LEU A 234 -16.56 -0.34 -13.64
C LEU A 234 -17.94 -0.29 -14.29
N ALA A 235 -18.17 -1.08 -15.34
CA ALA A 235 -19.46 -1.12 -16.02
C ALA A 235 -20.57 -1.73 -15.14
N SER A 236 -20.25 -2.75 -14.33
CA SER A 236 -21.20 -3.40 -13.43
C SER A 236 -21.29 -2.75 -12.03
N GLY A 237 -20.46 -1.75 -11.74
CA GLY A 237 -20.42 -1.07 -10.45
C GLY A 237 -20.01 -1.98 -9.29
N SER A 238 -19.21 -3.02 -9.53
CA SER A 238 -18.76 -3.92 -8.47
C SER A 238 -17.37 -4.49 -8.69
N MET A 239 -16.57 -4.44 -7.64
CA MET A 239 -15.16 -4.84 -7.67
C MET A 239 -14.95 -6.31 -7.26
N PRO A 240 -13.82 -6.94 -7.67
CA PRO A 240 -13.41 -8.24 -7.13
C PRO A 240 -13.44 -8.22 -5.60
N MET A 241 -13.79 -9.34 -4.99
CA MET A 241 -13.95 -9.45 -3.53
C MET A 241 -12.64 -9.15 -2.79
N SER A 242 -11.48 -9.42 -3.41
CA SER A 242 -10.18 -9.07 -2.84
C SER A 242 -9.91 -7.56 -2.86
N CYS A 243 -10.42 -6.82 -3.84
CA CYS A 243 -10.30 -5.35 -3.93
C CYS A 243 -11.16 -4.64 -2.88
N ARG A 244 -12.25 -5.27 -2.45
CA ARG A 244 -13.17 -4.77 -1.41
C ARG A 244 -12.73 -5.10 0.02
N ARG A 245 -11.54 -5.68 0.19
CA ARG A 245 -10.99 -6.08 1.49
C ARG A 245 -9.60 -5.49 1.69
N ALA A 246 -9.32 -5.10 2.92
CA ALA A 246 -8.01 -4.61 3.33
C ALA A 246 -7.59 -5.27 4.64
N VAL A 247 -6.28 -5.44 4.82
CA VAL A 247 -5.71 -5.71 6.14
C VAL A 247 -5.31 -4.38 6.76
N ILE A 248 -5.90 -4.06 7.91
CA ILE A 248 -5.54 -2.86 8.66
C ILE A 248 -4.36 -3.20 9.57
N THR A 249 -3.28 -2.44 9.44
CA THR A 249 -2.16 -2.46 10.37
C THR A 249 -2.09 -1.13 11.12
N LEU A 250 -1.73 -1.17 12.40
CA LEU A 250 -1.63 0.01 13.24
C LEU A 250 -0.16 0.43 13.35
N LEU A 251 0.14 1.68 13.00
CA LEU A 251 1.47 2.25 13.13
C LEU A 251 1.52 3.20 14.33
N PRO A 252 2.55 3.12 15.19
CA PRO A 252 2.67 3.99 16.34
C PRO A 252 2.93 5.45 15.90
N LYS A 253 2.23 6.40 16.52
CA LYS A 253 2.53 7.84 16.47
C LYS A 253 3.35 8.24 17.71
N LYS A 254 3.76 9.51 17.78
CA LYS A 254 4.29 10.10 19.01
C LYS A 254 3.17 10.15 20.07
N GLY A 255 3.52 10.02 21.35
CA GLY A 255 2.58 10.09 22.48
C GLY A 255 2.52 8.80 23.29
N ASN A 256 1.54 8.70 24.19
CA ASN A 256 1.31 7.49 24.99
C ASN A 256 0.74 6.37 24.10
N LEU A 257 1.51 5.30 23.88
CA LEU A 257 1.10 4.17 23.04
C LEU A 257 0.04 3.25 23.70
N GLN A 258 -0.28 3.46 24.98
CA GLN A 258 -1.45 2.82 25.58
C GLN A 258 -2.76 3.51 25.12
N ASP A 259 -2.71 4.72 24.58
CA ASP A 259 -3.88 5.36 23.97
C ASP A 259 -4.00 4.95 22.49
N ILE A 260 -5.13 4.33 22.14
CA ILE A 260 -5.45 3.90 20.78
C ILE A 260 -5.44 5.06 19.77
N LYS A 261 -5.70 6.30 20.21
CA LYS A 261 -5.64 7.51 19.35
C LYS A 261 -4.23 7.80 18.81
N ASN A 262 -3.20 7.33 19.53
CA ASN A 262 -1.79 7.44 19.12
C ASN A 262 -1.36 6.32 18.18
N TRP A 263 -2.31 5.54 17.65
CA TRP A 263 -2.07 4.59 16.57
C TRP A 263 -2.73 5.08 15.28
N ARG A 264 -1.99 4.97 14.17
CA ARG A 264 -2.47 5.30 12.83
C ARG A 264 -2.91 4.03 12.12
N PRO A 265 -4.18 3.92 11.67
CA PRO A 265 -4.59 2.82 10.82
C PRO A 265 -3.99 2.99 9.42
N VAL A 266 -3.47 1.90 8.87
CA VAL A 266 -3.00 1.82 7.49
C VAL A 266 -3.62 0.59 6.84
N SER A 267 -4.43 0.83 5.80
CA SER A 267 -5.08 -0.21 5.02
C SER A 267 -4.13 -0.75 3.94
N LEU A 268 -3.78 -2.04 4.06
CA LEU A 268 -3.03 -2.78 3.06
C LEU A 268 -3.99 -3.30 1.99
N LEU A 269 -4.22 -2.47 0.97
CA LEU A 269 -5.04 -2.79 -0.19
C LEU A 269 -4.25 -3.60 -1.23
N CYS A 270 -4.95 -4.44 -1.98
CA CYS A 270 -4.38 -5.19 -3.11
C CYS A 270 -3.85 -4.23 -4.19
N VAL A 271 -2.78 -4.65 -4.88
CA VAL A 271 -2.07 -3.76 -5.82
C VAL A 271 -2.87 -3.50 -7.09
N ASP A 272 -3.68 -4.46 -7.55
CA ASP A 272 -4.65 -4.27 -8.63
C ASP A 272 -5.70 -3.21 -8.30
N TYR A 273 -6.23 -3.18 -7.08
CA TYR A 273 -7.10 -2.09 -6.64
C TYR A 273 -6.37 -0.73 -6.70
N LYS A 274 -5.15 -0.67 -6.15
CA LYS A 274 -4.33 0.56 -6.19
C LYS A 274 -4.01 0.99 -7.63
N LEU A 275 -3.82 0.05 -8.54
CA LEU A 275 -3.57 0.28 -9.96
C LEU A 275 -4.78 0.96 -10.60
N LEU A 276 -5.98 0.38 -10.40
CA LEU A 276 -7.23 0.97 -10.88
C LEU A 276 -7.46 2.37 -10.28
N SER A 277 -7.35 2.50 -8.95
CA SER A 277 -7.52 3.80 -8.27
C SER A 277 -6.55 4.85 -8.81
N LYS A 278 -5.29 4.46 -9.09
CA LYS A 278 -4.29 5.37 -9.67
C LYS A 278 -4.64 5.78 -11.10
N ALA A 279 -5.15 4.86 -11.93
CA ALA A 279 -5.62 5.19 -13.28
C ALA A 279 -6.79 6.19 -13.24
N LEU A 280 -7.79 5.93 -12.39
CA LEU A 280 -8.93 6.85 -12.20
C LEU A 280 -8.50 8.20 -11.60
N ALA A 281 -7.60 8.21 -10.61
CA ALA A 281 -7.06 9.44 -10.05
C ALA A 281 -6.28 10.25 -11.09
N THR A 282 -5.58 9.60 -12.02
CA THR A 282 -4.87 10.26 -13.12
C THR A 282 -5.85 10.93 -14.08
N ARG A 283 -6.99 10.29 -14.38
CA ARG A 283 -8.08 10.90 -15.15
C ARG A 283 -8.67 12.11 -14.42
N LEU A 284 -9.03 11.94 -13.15
CA LEU A 284 -9.57 13.00 -12.31
C LEU A 284 -8.61 14.20 -12.24
N GLY A 285 -7.29 13.96 -12.12
CA GLY A 285 -6.29 15.01 -12.08
C GLY A 285 -6.33 15.97 -13.28
N ARG A 286 -6.73 15.50 -14.47
CA ARG A 286 -6.91 16.34 -15.67
C ARG A 286 -8.14 17.22 -15.61
N ALA A 287 -9.17 16.80 -14.87
CA ALA A 287 -10.42 17.54 -14.69
C ALA A 287 -10.34 18.52 -13.51
N VAL A 288 -9.57 18.17 -12.47
CA VAL A 288 -9.48 18.92 -11.22
C VAL A 288 -9.10 20.37 -11.44
N GLU A 289 -8.19 20.68 -12.36
CA GLU A 289 -7.78 22.06 -12.68
C GLU A 289 -8.93 22.97 -13.12
N GLN A 290 -10.01 22.42 -13.67
CA GLN A 290 -11.20 23.20 -14.07
C GLN A 290 -12.02 23.66 -12.87
N VAL A 291 -11.91 22.96 -11.74
CA VAL A 291 -12.82 23.14 -10.59
C VAL A 291 -12.15 23.62 -9.32
N ILE A 292 -10.83 23.53 -9.21
CA ILE A 292 -10.10 24.00 -8.02
C ILE A 292 -9.55 25.41 -8.19
N HIS A 293 -9.64 26.20 -7.12
CA HIS A 293 -9.03 27.53 -7.07
C HIS A 293 -7.50 27.44 -7.19
N ARG A 294 -6.85 28.48 -7.75
CA ARG A 294 -5.39 28.51 -7.98
C ARG A 294 -4.56 28.36 -6.71
N ASP A 295 -5.08 28.84 -5.57
CA ASP A 295 -4.39 28.80 -4.27
C ASP A 295 -4.42 27.41 -3.61
N GLN A 296 -5.22 26.48 -4.15
CA GLN A 296 -5.18 25.06 -3.77
C GLN A 296 -3.94 24.42 -4.42
N THR A 297 -2.87 24.26 -3.66
CA THR A 297 -1.60 23.70 -4.16
C THR A 297 -1.39 22.24 -3.80
N TYR A 298 -2.02 21.75 -2.73
CA TYR A 298 -1.81 20.39 -2.25
C TYR A 298 -2.45 19.35 -3.18
N CYS A 299 -1.66 18.35 -3.59
CA CYS A 299 -2.05 17.25 -4.47
C CYS A 299 -2.51 17.65 -5.89
N VAL A 300 -2.07 18.82 -6.37
CA VAL A 300 -2.37 19.29 -7.72
C VAL A 300 -1.11 19.24 -8.58
N PRO A 301 -1.11 18.52 -9.72
CA PRO A 301 0.03 18.48 -10.62
C PRO A 301 0.49 19.90 -11.01
N GLY A 302 1.79 20.14 -10.99
CA GLY A 302 2.37 21.42 -11.41
C GLY A 302 2.27 22.56 -10.39
N ARG A 303 1.65 22.38 -9.21
CA ARG A 303 1.58 23.39 -8.15
C ARG A 303 2.52 23.06 -6.98
N SER A 304 3.11 24.09 -6.37
CA SER A 304 4.03 23.92 -5.25
C SER A 304 3.49 24.54 -3.97
N MET A 305 3.68 23.86 -2.83
CA MET A 305 3.41 24.45 -1.51
C MET A 305 4.27 25.70 -1.26
N VAL A 306 5.43 25.79 -1.90
CA VAL A 306 6.32 26.95 -1.82
C VAL A 306 5.63 28.22 -2.35
N ASP A 307 4.75 28.09 -3.33
CA ASP A 307 4.00 29.22 -3.90
C ASP A 307 3.08 29.84 -2.84
N ASN A 308 2.45 29.01 -2.00
CA ASN A 308 1.61 29.49 -0.90
C ASN A 308 2.43 30.20 0.19
N VAL A 309 3.67 29.77 0.43
CA VAL A 309 4.57 30.45 1.38
C VAL A 309 4.95 31.83 0.86
N HIS A 310 5.27 31.95 -0.44
CA HIS A 310 5.53 33.24 -1.07
C HIS A 310 4.29 34.14 -1.04
N LEU A 311 3.11 33.61 -1.37
CA LEU A 311 1.85 34.37 -1.30
C LEU A 311 1.60 34.95 0.10
N ILE A 312 1.77 34.16 1.16
CA ILE A 312 1.59 34.64 2.53
C ILE A 312 2.60 35.75 2.84
N ARG A 313 3.87 35.57 2.46
CA ARG A 313 4.92 36.58 2.66
C ARG A 313 4.56 37.88 1.94
N ASP A 314 4.20 37.81 0.66
CA ASP A 314 3.91 38.98 -0.16
C ASP A 314 2.69 39.73 0.37
N VAL A 315 1.64 39.01 0.81
CA VAL A 315 0.47 39.61 1.45
C VAL A 315 0.85 40.37 2.72
N LEU A 316 1.73 39.81 3.57
CA LEU A 316 2.20 40.49 4.79
C LEU A 316 3.04 41.73 4.46
N GLU A 317 3.95 41.63 3.49
CA GLU A 317 4.83 42.73 3.06
C GLU A 317 4.03 43.89 2.46
N VAL A 318 3.13 43.58 1.51
CA VAL A 318 2.27 44.58 0.88
C VAL A 318 1.35 45.23 1.89
N SER A 319 0.71 44.45 2.78
CA SER A 319 -0.16 44.99 3.83
C SER A 319 0.59 45.96 4.74
N SER A 320 1.81 45.60 5.15
CA SER A 320 2.66 46.45 5.97
C SER A 320 3.04 47.74 5.24
N SER A 321 3.35 47.67 3.95
CA SER A 321 3.72 48.84 3.14
C SER A 321 2.55 49.82 2.94
N LEU A 322 1.33 49.30 2.87
CA LEU A 322 0.11 50.08 2.66
C LEU A 322 -0.57 50.50 3.99
N GLY A 323 -0.02 50.12 5.14
CA GLY A 323 -0.61 50.39 6.44
C GLY A 323 -1.96 49.68 6.66
N ILE A 324 -2.19 48.55 5.98
CA ILE A 324 -3.40 47.76 6.10
C ILE A 324 -3.24 46.79 7.26
N ASN A 325 -4.21 46.80 8.18
CA ASN A 325 -4.27 45.83 9.27
C ASN A 325 -4.60 44.44 8.71
N THR A 326 -3.65 43.50 8.83
CA THR A 326 -3.78 42.15 8.29
C THR A 326 -3.60 41.10 9.39
N GLY A 327 -4.47 40.09 9.38
CA GLY A 327 -4.41 38.93 10.28
C GLY A 327 -4.28 37.63 9.49
N LEU A 328 -3.55 36.66 10.04
CA LEU A 328 -3.43 35.31 9.49
C LEU A 328 -4.24 34.33 10.35
N ILE A 329 -5.15 33.59 9.72
CA ILE A 329 -5.93 32.53 10.37
C ILE A 329 -5.40 31.19 9.87
N SER A 330 -4.99 30.32 10.81
CA SER A 330 -4.59 28.94 10.51
C SER A 330 -5.68 27.99 11.00
N LEU A 331 -6.19 27.16 10.09
CA LEU A 331 -7.23 26.17 10.36
C LEU A 331 -6.64 24.77 10.09
N ASP A 332 -6.88 23.83 11.01
CA ASP A 332 -6.49 22.43 10.86
C ASP A 332 -7.71 21.52 11.05
N GLN A 333 -7.83 20.50 10.21
CA GLN A 333 -8.94 19.55 10.25
C GLN A 333 -8.51 18.27 10.96
N GLU A 334 -9.18 17.93 12.06
CA GLU A 334 -8.91 16.69 12.78
C GLU A 334 -9.27 15.48 11.92
N LYS A 335 -8.28 14.64 11.58
CA LYS A 335 -8.47 13.36 10.88
C LYS A 335 -9.27 13.50 9.57
N ALA A 336 -8.90 14.50 8.76
CA ALA A 336 -9.60 14.86 7.54
C ALA A 336 -9.93 13.68 6.60
N PHE A 337 -9.08 12.64 6.51
CA PHE A 337 -9.36 11.45 5.68
C PHE A 337 -10.29 10.43 6.34
N ASP A 338 -10.26 10.32 7.67
CA ASP A 338 -11.06 9.33 8.40
C ASP A 338 -12.51 9.81 8.61
N ARG A 339 -12.75 11.13 8.54
CA ARG A 339 -14.04 11.80 8.81
C ARG A 339 -14.72 12.39 7.56
N VAL A 340 -14.32 11.98 6.36
CA VAL A 340 -14.99 12.47 5.14
C VAL A 340 -16.38 11.86 5.05
N GLU A 341 -17.41 12.70 5.09
CA GLU A 341 -18.77 12.25 4.80
C GLU A 341 -18.94 12.00 3.30
N HIS A 342 -19.07 10.72 2.93
CA HIS A 342 -19.17 10.32 1.53
C HIS A 342 -20.41 10.91 0.85
N SER A 343 -21.55 10.98 1.54
CA SER A 343 -22.77 11.60 1.01
C SER A 343 -22.55 13.06 0.61
N PHE A 344 -21.81 13.82 1.44
CA PHE A 344 -21.42 15.19 1.13
C PHE A 344 -20.48 15.23 -0.07
N LEU A 345 -19.45 14.38 -0.10
CA LEU A 345 -18.50 14.30 -1.21
C LEU A 345 -19.21 14.08 -2.56
N TRP A 346 -20.16 13.14 -2.63
CA TRP A 346 -20.89 12.86 -3.86
C TRP A 346 -21.73 14.03 -4.35
N LYS A 347 -22.47 14.69 -3.43
CA LYS A 347 -23.24 15.88 -3.78
C LYS A 347 -22.33 17.02 -4.26
N VAL A 348 -21.18 17.21 -3.65
CA VAL A 348 -20.19 18.21 -4.07
C VAL A 348 -19.64 17.89 -5.46
N MET A 349 -19.34 16.62 -5.75
CA MET A 349 -18.91 16.21 -7.10
C MET A 349 -20.00 16.48 -8.15
N GLU A 350 -21.27 16.20 -7.85
CA GLU A 350 -22.39 16.54 -8.73
C GLU A 350 -22.48 18.05 -8.96
N LYS A 351 -22.28 18.86 -7.91
CA LYS A 351 -22.29 20.32 -8.00
C LYS A 351 -21.09 20.92 -8.74
N PHE A 352 -19.96 20.21 -8.81
CA PHE A 352 -18.84 20.55 -9.69
C PHE A 352 -19.05 20.07 -11.14
N GLY A 353 -20.19 19.47 -11.46
CA GLY A 353 -20.53 19.03 -12.82
C GLY A 353 -19.87 17.72 -13.23
N PHE A 354 -19.34 16.92 -12.29
CA PHE A 354 -18.90 15.57 -12.62
C PHE A 354 -20.09 14.69 -12.98
N SER A 355 -19.96 13.94 -14.06
CA SER A 355 -21.04 13.09 -14.55
C SER A 355 -21.38 11.94 -13.59
N ALA A 356 -22.66 11.55 -13.58
CA ALA A 356 -23.14 10.47 -12.72
C ALA A 356 -22.43 9.13 -13.00
N GLY A 357 -22.07 8.86 -14.26
CA GLY A 357 -21.32 7.67 -14.65
C GLY A 357 -19.92 7.64 -14.04
N PHE A 358 -19.20 8.77 -14.06
CA PHE A 358 -17.89 8.85 -13.43
C PHE A 358 -17.97 8.76 -11.90
N ILE A 359 -18.96 9.41 -11.28
CA ILE A 359 -19.20 9.30 -9.84
C ILE A 359 -19.49 7.84 -9.44
N ALA A 360 -20.29 7.12 -10.23
CA ALA A 360 -20.58 5.71 -10.00
C ALA A 360 -19.30 4.82 -10.04
N LYS A 361 -18.35 5.11 -10.93
CA LYS A 361 -17.05 4.44 -11.00
C LYS A 361 -16.17 4.66 -9.76
N ILE A 362 -16.33 5.78 -9.06
CA ILE A 362 -15.59 6.05 -7.82
C ILE A 362 -16.25 5.36 -6.62
N LYS A 363 -17.59 5.23 -6.65
CA LYS A 363 -18.38 4.55 -5.61
C LYS A 363 -18.23 3.02 -5.59
N SER A 364 -17.83 2.42 -6.71
CA SER A 364 -17.88 0.96 -6.99
C SER A 364 -16.93 0.07 -6.17
#